data_AF-A0A226E8I9-F1
#
_entry.id   AF-A0A226E8I9-F1
#
_cell.length_a   1.000
_cell.length_b   1.000
_cell.length_c   1.000
_cell.angle_alpha   90.00
_cell.angle_beta   90.00
_cell.angle_gamma   90.00
#
_symmetry.space_group_name_H-M   'P 1'
#
loop_
_entity.id
_entity.type
_entity.pdbx_description
1 polymer ?
#
loop_
_entity_poly.entity_id
_entity_poly.type
_entity_poly.pdbx_seq_one_letter_code
_entity_poly.pdbx_strand_id
1 'polypeptide(L)'
;MEQFVEMFLLGLCNFFLGPIIIMSGMQPELDRYQVKLEDNNDNQNILVEYFPVFFSHICMLLCCSISGICAIFASTLDDAEWVIRLAKVAKFFSKTSFWLVAWIIFHNWDPMEWKTLVTLPEKWVTIEVSIPTWCYCFLGQKYFVSRYTEFINEKQNEVED
;
A
#
# COMPACT_ATOMS: atom_id res chain seq x y z
N MET A 1 -9.87 -0.02 26.56
CA MET A 1 -9.82 1.40 26.15
C MET A 1 -8.49 1.74 25.47
N GLU A 2 -7.34 1.46 26.09
CA GLU A 2 -6.01 1.74 25.50
C GLU A 2 -5.80 1.10 24.12
N GLN A 3 -6.19 -0.16 23.95
CA GLN A 3 -6.04 -0.87 22.68
C GLN A 3 -6.90 -0.29 21.55
N PHE A 4 -8.12 0.17 21.85
CA PHE A 4 -8.98 0.85 20.86
C PHE A 4 -8.38 2.20 20.43
N VAL A 5 -7.81 2.96 21.38
CA VAL A 5 -7.11 4.22 21.08
C VAL A 5 -5.89 3.94 20.19
N GLU A 6 -5.14 2.88 20.47
CA GLU A 6 -4.01 2.49 19.64
C GLU A 6 -4.43 2.07 18.23
N MET A 7 -5.46 1.22 18.10
CA MET A 7 -5.99 0.81 16.80
C MET A 7 -6.50 2.01 16.00
N PHE A 8 -7.13 2.97 16.67
CA PHE A 8 -7.58 4.23 16.05
C PHE A 8 -6.39 5.05 15.55
N LEU A 9 -5.34 5.23 16.35
CA LEU A 9 -4.13 5.95 15.95
C LEU A 9 -3.43 5.27 14.77
N LEU A 10 -3.32 3.94 14.80
CA LEU A 10 -2.78 3.16 13.69
C LEU A 10 -3.63 3.31 12.43
N GLY A 11 -4.95 3.36 12.58
CA GLY A 11 -5.88 3.68 11.49
C GLY A 11 -5.64 5.07 10.89
N LEU A 12 -5.44 6.09 11.73
CA LEU A 12 -5.08 7.43 11.29
C LEU A 12 -3.72 7.46 10.57
N CYS A 13 -2.73 6.73 11.06
CA CYS A 13 -1.44 6.60 10.38
C CYS A 13 -1.63 5.99 8.98
N ASN A 14 -2.38 4.89 8.86
CA ASN A 14 -2.65 4.28 7.56
C ASN A 14 -3.50 5.16 6.64
N PHE A 15 -4.43 5.94 7.17
CA PHE A 15 -5.31 6.78 6.36
C PHE A 15 -4.66 8.10 5.91
N PHE A 16 -3.82 8.72 6.74
CA PHE A 16 -3.18 10.00 6.44
C PHE A 16 -1.69 9.86 6.14
N LEU A 17 -0.92 9.35 7.11
CA LEU A 17 0.53 9.33 7.02
C LEU A 17 1.03 8.43 5.87
N GLY A 18 0.44 7.23 5.72
CA GLY A 18 0.76 6.31 4.63
C GLY A 18 0.61 6.96 3.25
N PRO A 19 -0.58 7.51 2.91
CA PRO A 19 -0.79 8.21 1.65
C PRO A 19 0.14 9.41 1.44
N ILE A 20 0.40 10.21 2.47
CA ILE A 20 1.35 11.34 2.37
C ILE A 20 2.75 10.85 2.00
N ILE A 21 3.24 9.80 2.67
CA ILE A 21 4.55 9.21 2.39
C ILE A 21 4.61 8.66 0.96
N ILE A 22 3.58 7.92 0.54
CA ILE A 22 3.53 7.32 -0.80
C ILE A 22 3.46 8.40 -1.88
N MET A 23 2.61 9.42 -1.73
CA MET A 23 2.52 10.54 -2.68
C MET A 23 3.82 11.32 -2.77
N SER A 24 4.46 11.59 -1.61
CA SER A 24 5.76 12.27 -1.59
C SER A 24 6.83 11.46 -2.31
N GLY A 25 6.80 10.12 -2.23
CA GLY A 25 7.70 9.25 -2.97
C GLY A 25 7.41 9.18 -4.47
N MET A 26 6.15 9.38 -4.86
CA MET A 26 5.71 9.36 -6.27
C MET A 26 6.02 10.67 -7.00
N GLN A 27 6.12 11.80 -6.30
CA GLN A 27 6.28 13.13 -6.92
C GLN A 27 7.43 13.21 -7.94
N PRO A 28 8.66 12.71 -7.65
CA PRO A 28 9.75 12.78 -8.63
C PRO A 28 9.47 11.98 -9.91
N GLU A 29 8.72 10.86 -9.81
CA GLU A 29 8.32 10.08 -10.99
C GLU A 29 7.29 10.81 -11.85
N LEU A 30 6.37 11.53 -11.19
CA LEU A 30 5.39 12.35 -11.89
C LEU A 30 6.07 13.50 -12.64
N ASP A 31 7.05 14.15 -12.01
CA ASP A 31 7.83 15.22 -12.63
C ASP A 31 8.62 14.68 -13.84
N ARG A 32 9.27 13.51 -13.71
CA ARG A 32 9.97 12.83 -14.82
C ARG A 32 9.02 12.45 -15.96
N TYR A 33 7.84 11.93 -15.63
CA TYR A 33 6.81 11.61 -16.61
C TYR A 33 6.36 12.85 -17.40
N GLN A 34 6.10 13.97 -16.70
CA GLN A 34 5.68 15.23 -17.33
C GLN A 34 6.74 15.78 -18.29
N VAL A 35 8.01 15.85 -17.85
CA VAL A 35 9.12 16.28 -18.71
C VAL A 35 9.21 15.40 -19.96
N LYS A 36 9.11 14.08 -19.79
CA LYS A 36 9.20 13.15 -20.93
C LYS A 36 8.05 13.30 -21.91
N LEU A 37 6.86 13.66 -21.42
CA LEU A 37 5.66 13.89 -22.22
C LEU A 37 5.70 15.22 -22.96
N GLU A 38 6.37 16.24 -22.41
CA GLU A 38 6.62 17.52 -23.08
C GLU A 38 7.67 17.38 -24.20
N ASP A 39 8.69 16.55 -23.99
CA ASP A 39 9.82 16.38 -24.90
C ASP A 39 9.56 15.42 -26.09
N ASN A 40 8.46 14.64 -26.08
CA ASN A 40 8.20 13.60 -27.07
C ASN A 40 6.76 13.63 -27.59
N ASN A 41 6.58 13.33 -28.88
CA ASN A 41 5.25 13.25 -29.51
C ASN A 41 4.57 11.87 -29.36
N ASP A 42 5.22 10.90 -28.72
CA ASP A 42 4.73 9.52 -28.58
C ASP A 42 4.12 9.25 -27.18
N ASN A 43 2.96 9.86 -26.96
CA ASN A 43 2.27 9.80 -25.67
C ASN A 43 1.86 8.38 -25.27
N GLN A 44 1.58 7.51 -26.24
CA GLN A 44 1.14 6.13 -25.96
C GLN A 44 2.27 5.29 -25.39
N ASN A 45 3.47 5.36 -25.99
CA ASN A 45 4.61 4.60 -25.48
C ASN A 45 5.04 5.07 -24.09
N ILE A 46 5.00 6.38 -23.82
CA ILE A 46 5.33 6.92 -22.49
C ILE A 46 4.30 6.48 -21.44
N LEU A 47 3.02 6.48 -21.78
CA LEU A 47 1.98 6.04 -20.85
C LEU A 47 2.13 4.55 -20.50
N VAL A 48 2.44 3.71 -21.49
CA VAL A 48 2.70 2.27 -21.28
C VAL A 48 3.96 2.06 -20.44
N GLU A 49 5.00 2.85 -20.64
CA GLU A 49 6.26 2.79 -19.89
C GLU A 49 6.08 3.13 -18.40
N TYR A 50 5.29 4.16 -18.08
CA TYR A 50 5.05 4.62 -16.70
C TYR A 50 3.83 3.98 -16.02
N PHE A 51 2.98 3.28 -16.77
CA PHE A 51 1.82 2.56 -16.22
C PHE A 51 2.14 1.72 -14.97
N PRO A 52 3.23 0.92 -14.94
CA PRO A 52 3.54 0.06 -13.79
C PRO A 52 3.89 0.88 -12.54
N VAL A 53 4.51 2.04 -12.73
CA VAL A 53 4.89 2.97 -11.65
C VAL A 53 3.63 3.55 -11.03
N PHE A 54 2.75 4.14 -11.83
CA PHE A 54 1.51 4.74 -11.35
C PHE A 54 0.56 3.70 -10.77
N PHE A 55 0.40 2.56 -11.44
CA PHE A 55 -0.44 1.47 -10.96
C PHE A 55 0.01 1.01 -9.57
N SER A 56 1.31 0.77 -9.39
CA SER A 56 1.87 0.31 -8.11
C SER A 56 1.64 1.33 -6.99
N HIS A 57 1.91 2.61 -7.24
CA HIS A 57 1.68 3.67 -6.25
C HIS A 57 0.20 3.84 -5.91
N ILE A 58 -0.69 3.85 -6.91
CA ILE A 58 -2.14 3.92 -6.70
C ILE A 58 -2.64 2.72 -5.88
N CYS A 59 -2.18 1.50 -6.19
CA CYS A 59 -2.52 0.33 -5.40
C CYS A 59 -2.06 0.44 -3.94
N MET A 60 -0.85 0.94 -3.69
CA MET A 60 -0.36 1.18 -2.33
C MET A 60 -1.19 2.24 -1.59
N LEU A 61 -1.57 3.32 -2.27
CA LEU A 61 -2.44 4.37 -1.73
C LEU A 61 -3.80 3.79 -1.33
N LEU A 62 -4.44 3.05 -2.23
CA LEU A 62 -5.73 2.40 -1.96
C LEU A 62 -5.64 1.42 -0.79
N CYS A 63 -4.59 0.61 -0.74
CA CYS A 63 -4.38 -0.33 0.37
C CYS A 63 -4.25 0.41 1.71
N CYS A 64 -3.45 1.47 1.78
CA CYS A 64 -3.28 2.26 3.00
C CYS A 64 -4.59 2.94 3.41
N SER A 65 -5.26 3.61 2.48
CA SER A 65 -6.50 4.35 2.74
C SER A 65 -7.64 3.43 3.19
N ILE A 66 -7.87 2.31 2.50
CA ILE A 66 -8.92 1.35 2.87
C ILE A 66 -8.58 0.70 4.21
N SER A 67 -7.32 0.30 4.42
CA SER A 67 -6.88 -0.25 5.69
C SER A 67 -7.11 0.73 6.84
N GLY A 68 -6.74 2.00 6.66
CA GLY A 68 -6.92 3.06 7.66
C GLY A 68 -8.38 3.37 7.97
N ILE A 69 -9.25 3.48 6.95
CA ILE A 69 -10.69 3.70 7.15
C ILE A 69 -11.31 2.54 7.91
N CYS A 70 -11.05 1.30 7.49
CA CYS A 70 -11.58 0.12 8.17
C CYS A 70 -11.07 0.03 9.62
N ALA A 71 -9.82 0.41 9.86
CA ALA A 71 -9.21 0.44 11.18
C ALA A 71 -9.87 1.46 12.12
N ILE A 72 -10.10 2.67 11.60
CA ILE A 72 -10.81 3.74 12.32
C ILE A 72 -12.22 3.26 12.69
N PHE A 73 -12.99 2.73 11.73
CA PHE A 73 -14.34 2.25 12.01
C PHE A 73 -14.37 1.05 12.97
N ALA A 74 -13.44 0.10 12.82
CA ALA A 74 -13.31 -1.01 13.77
C ALA A 74 -13.00 -0.54 15.20
N SER A 75 -12.43 0.65 15.36
CA SER A 75 -12.07 1.20 16.66
C SER A 75 -13.19 2.05 17.29
N THR A 76 -14.19 2.44 16.50
CA THR A 76 -15.28 3.34 16.93
C THR A 76 -16.64 2.67 17.06
N LEU A 77 -16.80 1.47 16.49
CA LEU A 77 -18.05 0.72 16.56
C LEU A 77 -18.12 -0.11 17.84
N ASP A 78 -19.33 -0.21 18.40
CA ASP A 78 -19.59 -1.03 19.60
C ASP A 78 -19.97 -2.48 19.26
N ASP A 79 -20.41 -2.74 18.01
CA ASP A 79 -20.82 -4.07 17.57
C ASP A 79 -19.59 -4.96 17.30
N ALA A 80 -19.40 -5.97 18.16
CA ALA A 80 -18.24 -6.85 18.12
C ALA A 80 -18.09 -7.61 16.78
N GLU A 81 -19.18 -8.01 16.14
CA GLU A 81 -19.13 -8.74 14.88
C GLU A 81 -18.62 -7.82 13.75
N TRP A 82 -19.14 -6.60 13.68
CA TRP A 82 -18.67 -5.60 12.72
C TRP A 82 -17.23 -5.17 12.96
N VAL A 83 -16.83 -5.00 14.22
CA VAL A 83 -15.45 -4.71 14.61
C VAL A 83 -14.50 -5.77 14.07
N ILE A 84 -14.81 -7.05 14.28
CA ILE A 84 -13.98 -8.18 13.80
C ILE A 84 -13.92 -8.19 12.27
N ARG A 85 -15.05 -7.99 11.58
CA ARG A 85 -15.11 -7.97 10.10
C ARG A 85 -14.24 -6.84 9.54
N LEU A 86 -14.37 -5.63 10.05
CA LEU A 86 -13.59 -4.48 9.61
C LEU A 86 -12.11 -4.62 9.94
N ALA A 87 -11.76 -5.14 11.11
CA ALA A 87 -10.39 -5.44 11.48
C ALA A 87 -9.74 -6.46 10.54
N LYS A 88 -10.47 -7.50 10.11
CA LYS A 88 -10.02 -8.47 9.10
C LYS A 88 -9.76 -7.81 7.74
N VAL A 89 -10.65 -6.91 7.31
CA VAL A 89 -10.45 -6.14 6.06
C VAL A 89 -9.24 -5.23 6.17
N ALA A 90 -9.10 -4.49 7.28
CA ALA A 90 -7.96 -3.61 7.51
C ALA A 90 -6.61 -4.36 7.45
N LYS A 91 -6.56 -5.53 8.11
CA LYS A 91 -5.41 -6.44 8.08
C LYS A 91 -5.12 -6.97 6.68
N PHE A 92 -6.14 -7.36 5.91
CA PHE A 92 -5.96 -7.86 4.55
C PHE A 92 -5.27 -6.81 3.66
N PHE A 93 -5.78 -5.58 3.62
CA PHE A 93 -5.19 -4.52 2.81
C PHE A 93 -3.79 -4.10 3.28
N SER A 94 -3.55 -4.08 4.59
CA SER A 94 -2.21 -3.84 5.15
C SER A 94 -1.21 -4.92 4.71
N LYS A 95 -1.60 -6.20 4.76
CA LYS A 95 -0.78 -7.32 4.27
C LYS A 95 -0.56 -7.25 2.76
N THR A 96 -1.58 -6.85 1.99
CA THR A 96 -1.46 -6.65 0.54
C THR A 96 -0.47 -5.54 0.22
N SER A 97 -0.45 -4.43 0.97
CA SER A 97 0.54 -3.37 0.80
C SER A 97 1.98 -3.86 1.01
N PHE A 98 2.21 -4.72 2.01
CA PHE A 98 3.50 -5.39 2.21
C PHE A 98 3.90 -6.24 0.98
N TRP A 99 2.98 -7.05 0.45
CA TRP A 99 3.25 -7.89 -0.72
C TRP A 99 3.47 -7.06 -1.98
N LEU A 100 2.82 -5.91 -2.14
CA LEU A 100 3.05 -5.00 -3.25
C LEU A 100 4.49 -4.48 -3.26
N VAL A 101 5.06 -4.13 -2.10
CA VAL A 101 6.47 -3.73 -2.01
C VAL A 101 7.40 -4.88 -2.37
N ALA A 102 7.12 -6.10 -1.88
CA ALA A 102 7.89 -7.28 -2.27
C ALA A 102 7.81 -7.52 -3.79
N TRP A 103 6.63 -7.38 -4.38
CA TRP A 103 6.42 -7.49 -5.83
C TRP A 103 7.22 -6.45 -6.61
N ILE A 104 7.25 -5.19 -6.15
CA ILE A 104 8.06 -4.14 -6.78
C ILE A 104 9.55 -4.49 -6.75
N ILE A 105 10.06 -5.05 -5.65
CA ILE A 105 11.45 -5.51 -5.57
C ILE A 105 11.72 -6.62 -6.59
N PHE A 106 10.83 -7.61 -6.68
CA PHE A 106 10.95 -8.69 -7.68
C PHE A 106 10.89 -8.15 -9.12
N HIS A 107 9.98 -7.22 -9.40
CA HIS A 107 9.87 -6.56 -10.70
C HIS A 107 11.14 -5.78 -11.07
N ASN A 108 11.77 -5.12 -10.10
CA ASN A 108 12.98 -4.34 -10.33
C ASN A 108 14.23 -5.22 -10.48
N TRP A 109 14.32 -6.32 -9.75
CA TRP A 109 15.43 -7.29 -9.88
C TRP A 109 15.37 -8.04 -11.22
N ASP A 110 14.17 -8.24 -11.77
CA ASP A 110 13.93 -8.97 -13.02
C ASP A 110 14.63 -10.35 -13.10
N PRO A 111 14.43 -11.23 -12.09
CA PRO A 111 15.13 -12.51 -12.02
C PRO A 111 14.75 -13.49 -13.15
N MET A 112 13.66 -13.20 -13.89
CA MET A 112 13.19 -14.00 -15.01
C MET A 112 13.43 -13.35 -16.37
N GLU A 113 14.15 -12.22 -16.41
CA GLU A 113 14.38 -11.42 -17.63
C GLU A 113 13.09 -11.11 -18.41
N TRP A 114 11.98 -10.87 -17.71
CA TRP A 114 10.70 -10.58 -18.37
C TRP A 114 10.75 -9.30 -19.20
N LYS A 115 11.71 -8.40 -18.90
CA LYS A 115 11.93 -7.18 -19.67
C LYS A 115 12.55 -7.42 -21.05
N THR A 116 13.12 -8.61 -21.33
CA THR A 116 13.69 -8.95 -22.65
C THR A 116 12.74 -9.77 -23.54
N LEU A 117 11.53 -10.10 -23.06
CA LEU A 117 10.53 -10.78 -23.88
C LEU A 117 9.96 -9.80 -24.92
N VAL A 118 10.35 -10.01 -26.18
CA VAL A 118 10.23 -9.16 -27.40
C VAL A 118 8.81 -8.61 -27.73
N THR A 119 7.79 -8.92 -26.94
CA THR A 119 6.38 -8.47 -27.13
C THR A 119 5.92 -7.40 -26.14
N LEU A 120 6.72 -7.08 -25.13
CA LEU A 120 6.47 -6.00 -24.16
C LEU A 120 7.39 -4.80 -24.48
N PRO A 121 7.03 -3.56 -24.10
CA PRO A 121 7.84 -2.38 -24.38
C PRO A 121 9.28 -2.62 -23.91
N GLU A 122 10.24 -2.29 -24.76
CA GLU A 122 11.66 -2.67 -24.69
C GLU A 122 12.35 -2.32 -23.36
N LYS A 123 11.76 -1.41 -22.56
CA LYS A 123 12.19 -1.04 -21.21
C LYS A 123 11.00 -0.67 -20.34
N TRP A 124 10.56 -1.58 -19.48
CA TRP A 124 9.76 -1.18 -18.31
C TRP A 124 10.66 -0.37 -17.38
N VAL A 125 10.22 0.83 -16.99
CA VAL A 125 10.97 1.68 -16.06
C VAL A 125 11.03 1.00 -14.70
N THR A 126 12.19 1.11 -14.05
CA THR A 126 12.36 0.69 -12.66
C THR A 126 11.37 1.46 -11.80
N ILE A 127 10.57 0.75 -11.01
CA ILE A 127 9.63 1.39 -10.10
C ILE A 127 10.42 1.86 -8.89
N GLU A 128 10.80 3.14 -8.83
CA GLU A 128 11.47 3.65 -7.64
C GLU A 128 10.46 3.81 -6.52
N VAL A 129 10.80 3.25 -5.36
CA VAL A 129 10.04 3.39 -4.13
C VAL A 129 10.94 4.12 -3.15
N SER A 130 10.48 5.28 -2.67
CA SER A 130 11.26 6.06 -1.71
C SER A 130 11.56 5.23 -0.46
N ILE A 131 12.73 5.45 0.17
CA ILE A 131 13.09 4.78 1.43
C ILE A 131 12.00 4.96 2.49
N PRO A 132 11.40 6.16 2.69
CA PRO A 132 10.25 6.33 3.58
C PRO A 132 9.05 5.43 3.22
N THR A 133 8.69 5.33 1.94
CA THR A 133 7.61 4.44 1.48
C THR A 133 7.93 2.99 1.78
N TRP A 134 9.16 2.56 1.52
CA TRP A 134 9.62 1.20 1.82
C TRP A 134 9.54 0.91 3.32
N CYS A 135 10.08 1.80 4.16
CA CYS A 135 10.04 1.65 5.62
C CYS A 135 8.60 1.60 6.14
N TYR A 136 7.71 2.47 5.64
CA TYR A 136 6.32 2.51 6.06
C TYR A 136 5.55 1.26 5.63
N CYS A 137 5.63 0.89 4.35
CA CYS A 137 4.94 -0.26 3.79
C CYS A 137 5.49 -1.60 4.29
N PHE A 138 6.77 -1.67 4.68
CA PHE A 138 7.37 -2.90 5.20
C PHE A 138 7.27 -2.99 6.74
N LEU A 139 7.84 -2.03 7.46
CA LEU A 139 7.87 -2.06 8.94
C LEU A 139 6.55 -1.62 9.54
N GLY A 140 5.99 -0.51 9.05
CA GLY A 140 4.72 0.05 9.54
C GLY A 140 3.56 -0.93 9.33
N GLN A 141 3.41 -1.49 8.12
CA GLN A 141 2.34 -2.47 7.84
C GLN A 141 2.57 -3.79 8.60
N LYS A 142 3.82 -4.25 8.77
CA LYS A 142 4.09 -5.45 9.57
C LYS A 142 3.68 -5.24 11.04
N TYR A 143 4.01 -4.10 11.62
CA TYR A 143 3.61 -3.76 12.98
C TYR A 143 2.08 -3.68 13.09
N PHE A 144 1.44 -2.98 12.14
CA PHE A 144 -0.02 -2.88 12.04
C PHE A 144 -0.69 -4.26 12.00
N VAL A 145 -0.24 -5.16 11.13
CA VAL A 145 -0.79 -6.53 10.99
C VAL A 145 -0.63 -7.33 12.29
N SER A 146 0.49 -7.19 13.00
CA SER A 146 0.71 -7.87 14.27
C SER A 146 -0.32 -7.42 15.30
N ARG A 147 -0.46 -6.11 15.51
CA ARG A 147 -1.37 -5.53 16.51
C ARG A 147 -2.84 -5.81 16.18
N TYR A 148 -3.22 -5.72 14.91
CA TYR A 148 -4.58 -6.09 14.48
C TYR A 148 -4.87 -7.59 14.62
N THR A 149 -3.86 -8.46 14.53
CA THR A 149 -4.06 -9.89 14.77
C THR A 149 -4.37 -10.16 16.23
N GLU A 150 -3.63 -9.54 17.15
CA GLU A 150 -3.89 -9.61 18.59
C GLU A 150 -5.30 -9.08 18.91
N PHE A 151 -5.65 -7.90 18.40
CA PHE A 151 -6.97 -7.30 18.59
C PHE A 151 -8.13 -8.19 18.09
N ILE A 152 -7.99 -8.80 16.92
CA ILE A 152 -9.01 -9.71 16.38
C ILE A 152 -9.18 -10.93 17.29
N ASN A 153 -8.08 -11.55 17.73
CA ASN A 153 -8.13 -12.76 18.55
C ASN A 153 -8.81 -12.48 19.91
N GLU A 154 -8.50 -11.35 20.53
CA GLU A 154 -9.13 -10.94 21.79
C GLU A 154 -10.64 -10.71 21.60
N LYS A 155 -11.04 -10.00 20.54
CA LYS A 155 -12.45 -9.76 20.24
C LYS A 155 -13.22 -11.03 19.89
N GLN A 156 -12.57 -12.01 19.26
CA GLN A 156 -13.21 -13.29 18.97
C GLN A 156 -13.48 -14.09 20.25
N ASN A 157 -12.53 -14.10 21.20
CA ASN A 157 -12.73 -14.79 22.48
C ASN A 157 -13.88 -14.15 23.29
N GLU A 158 -14.02 -12.82 23.28
CA GLU A 158 -15.13 -12.13 23.96
C GLU A 158 -16.52 -12.43 23.40
N VAL A 159 -16.62 -12.90 22.15
CA VAL A 159 -17.91 -13.23 21.49
C VAL A 159 -18.27 -14.71 21.65
N GLU A 160 -17.29 -15.56 21.94
CA GLU A 160 -17.47 -17.00 22.16
C GLU A 160 -17.82 -17.36 23.62
N ASP A 161 -17.58 -16.44 24.57
CA ASP A 161 -17.97 -16.52 26.00
C ASP A 161 -19.37 -15.93 26.27
#